data_AF-A0A0Q5W390-F1
#
_entry.id   AF-A0A0Q5W390-F1
#
_cell.length_a   1.000
_cell.length_b   1.000
_cell.length_c   1.000
_cell.angle_alpha   90.00
_cell.angle_beta   90.00
_cell.angle_gamma   90.00
#
_symmetry.space_group_name_H-M   'P 1'
#
loop_
_entity.id
_entity.type
_entity.pdbx_description
1 polymer ?
#
loop_
_entity_poly.entity_id
_entity_poly.type
_entity_poly.pdbx_seq_one_letter_code
_entity_poly.pdbx_strand_id
1 'polypeptide(L)' 'MRDIESVVRALAAFPYRGSIRADFPDNFRVVPAAEKAVICITVHEDIKTVVVRHVGYAGSDWMVSVQGRLT' A
#
# COMPACT_ATOMS: atom_id res chain seq x y z
N MET A 1 5.08 17.98 4.76
CA MET A 1 3.83 17.19 4.74
C MET A 1 3.79 16.46 3.41
N ARG A 2 3.71 15.12 3.38
CA ARG A 2 3.59 14.37 2.11
C ARG A 2 2.10 14.08 1.91
N ASP A 3 1.50 14.64 0.87
CA ASP A 3 0.16 14.25 0.46
C ASP A 3 0.15 12.82 -0.11
N ILE A 4 -1.04 12.28 -0.33
CA ILE A 4 -1.21 10.90 -0.84
C ILE A 4 -0.58 10.77 -2.22
N GLU A 5 -0.74 11.75 -3.11
CA GLU A 5 -0.17 11.72 -4.47
C GLU A 5 1.36 11.62 -4.47
N SER A 6 2.03 12.43 -3.66
CA SER A 6 3.49 12.42 -3.54
C SER A 6 4.00 11.06 -3.08
N VAL A 7 3.29 10.42 -2.15
CA VAL A 7 3.64 9.06 -1.69
C VAL A 7 3.44 8.04 -2.81
N VAL A 8 2.30 8.07 -3.51
CA VAL A 8 2.02 7.17 -4.64
C VAL A 8 3.06 7.32 -5.74
N ARG A 9 3.38 8.55 -6.15
CA ARG A 9 4.42 8.83 -7.16
C ARG A 9 5.79 8.30 -6.75
N ALA A 10 6.14 8.43 -5.47
CA ALA A 10 7.42 7.94 -4.96
C ALA A 10 7.55 6.40 -5.00
N LEU A 11 6.44 5.65 -5.05
CA LEU A 11 6.49 4.18 -5.13
C LEU A 11 7.08 3.67 -6.44
N ALA A 12 7.03 4.45 -7.52
CA ALA A 12 7.68 4.09 -8.77
C ALA A 12 9.21 4.01 -8.62
N ALA A 13 9.79 4.90 -7.80
CA ALA A 13 11.23 4.90 -7.50
C ALA A 13 11.58 4.02 -6.29
N PHE A 14 10.65 3.87 -5.34
CA PHE A 14 10.86 3.18 -4.07
C PHE A 14 9.72 2.18 -3.80
N PRO A 15 9.66 1.06 -4.55
CA PRO A 15 8.54 0.11 -4.48
C PRO A 15 8.44 -0.61 -3.14
N TYR A 16 9.57 -0.82 -2.45
CA TYR A 16 9.63 -1.55 -1.17
C TYR A 16 9.38 -0.68 0.06
N ARG A 17 8.85 0.52 -0.12
CA ARG A 17 8.49 1.40 1.01
C ARG A 17 7.38 0.76 1.85
N GLY A 18 7.36 1.11 3.14
CA GLY A 18 6.36 0.61 4.08
C GLY A 18 6.72 -0.75 4.67
N SER A 19 5.90 -1.18 5.61
CA SER A 19 6.11 -2.43 6.36
C SER A 19 5.44 -3.59 5.65
N ILE A 20 6.13 -4.73 5.56
CA ILE A 20 5.55 -5.99 5.09
C ILE A 20 4.49 -6.45 6.08
N ARG A 21 3.38 -6.98 5.56
CA ARG A 21 2.34 -7.65 6.34
C ARG A 21 2.29 -9.12 5.93
N ALA A 22 2.93 -9.96 6.73
CA ALA A 22 3.09 -11.39 6.44
C ALA A 22 1.77 -12.18 6.53
N ASP A 23 0.76 -11.60 7.15
CA ASP A 23 -0.63 -12.06 7.17
C ASP A 23 -1.33 -11.91 5.81
N PHE A 24 -0.72 -11.19 4.87
CA PHE A 24 -1.21 -11.00 3.51
C PHE A 24 -0.22 -11.57 2.47
N PRO A 25 -0.72 -12.12 1.34
CA PRO A 25 0.11 -12.73 0.31
C PRO A 25 0.91 -11.68 -0.51
N ASP A 26 1.72 -12.16 -1.46
CA ASP A 26 2.29 -11.37 -2.56
C ASP A 26 3.15 -10.17 -2.15
N ASN A 27 3.93 -10.28 -1.07
CA ASN A 27 4.80 -9.18 -0.62
C ASN A 27 3.97 -7.90 -0.33
N PHE A 28 2.81 -8.08 0.30
CA PHE A 28 1.90 -6.99 0.66
C PHE A 28 2.55 -6.04 1.67
N ARG A 29 2.40 -4.75 1.42
CA ARG A 29 3.00 -3.68 2.22
C ARG A 29 1.99 -2.62 2.58
N VAL A 30 2.19 -2.06 3.77
CA VAL A 30 1.40 -0.95 4.29
C VAL A 30 2.31 0.27 4.38
N VAL A 31 1.95 1.30 3.62
CA VAL A 31 2.70 2.56 3.51
C VAL A 31 1.89 3.66 4.21
N PRO A 32 2.38 4.23 5.32
CA PRO A 32 1.76 5.42 5.89
C PRO A 32 1.91 6.59 4.92
N ALA A 33 0.81 7.30 4.68
CA ALA A 33 0.76 8.43 3.77
C ALA A 33 -0.06 9.55 4.38
N ALA A 34 0.35 10.80 4.19
CA ALA A 34 -0.22 11.92 4.92
C ALA A 34 -0.27 11.64 6.45
N GLU A 35 -0.95 12.49 7.21
CA GLU A 35 -1.00 12.36 8.67
C GLU A 35 -1.80 11.13 9.13
N LYS A 36 -2.88 10.80 8.41
CA LYS A 36 -3.87 9.78 8.79
C LYS A 36 -4.25 8.83 7.66
N ALA A 37 -3.50 8.80 6.56
CA ALA A 37 -3.78 7.91 5.44
C ALA A 37 -2.87 6.68 5.43
N VAL A 38 -3.38 5.62 4.82
CA VAL A 38 -2.68 4.36 4.63
C VAL A 38 -2.86 3.92 3.19
N ILE A 39 -1.75 3.54 2.55
CA ILE A 39 -1.75 2.96 1.21
C ILE A 39 -1.28 1.52 1.34
N CYS A 40 -2.13 0.60 0.88
CA CYS A 40 -1.83 -0.82 0.81
C CYS A 40 -1.36 -1.15 -0.60
N ILE A 41 -0.22 -1.81 -0.71
CA ILE A 41 0.38 -2.16 -2.01
C ILE A 41 0.83 -3.60 -2.06
N THR A 42 0.89 -4.13 -3.27
CA THR A 42 1.54 -5.39 -3.62
C THR A 42 2.68 -5.07 -4.58
N VAL A 43 3.86 -5.67 -4.36
CA VAL A 43 5.01 -5.51 -5.26
C VAL A 43 5.22 -6.80 -6.03
N HIS A 44 4.99 -6.75 -7.34
CA HIS A 44 5.26 -7.83 -8.27
C HIS A 44 6.64 -7.62 -8.90
N GLU A 45 7.63 -8.37 -8.42
CA GLU A 45 9.03 -8.21 -8.83
C GLU A 45 9.30 -8.71 -10.25
N ASP A 46 8.57 -9.75 -10.66
CA ASP A 46 8.62 -10.38 -11.99
C ASP A 46 8.24 -9.40 -13.11
N ILE A 47 7.15 -8.66 -12.93
CA ILE A 47 6.66 -7.66 -13.89
C ILE A 47 7.03 -6.22 -13.50
N LYS A 48 7.89 -6.04 -12.50
CA LYS A 48 8.35 -4.73 -11.99
C LYS A 48 7.21 -3.74 -11.75
N THR A 49 6.12 -4.22 -11.17
CA THR A 49 4.88 -3.45 -11.01
C THR A 49 4.50 -3.33 -9.55
N VAL A 50 4.12 -2.12 -9.13
CA VAL A 50 3.50 -1.85 -7.82
C VAL A 50 2.00 -1.67 -8.03
N VAL A 51 1.20 -2.52 -7.39
CA VAL A 51 -0.26 -2.44 -7.45
C VAL A 51 -0.77 -1.82 -6.16
N VAL A 52 -1.46 -0.69 -6.27
CA VAL A 52 -2.17 -0.10 -5.13
C VAL A 52 -3.48 -0.86 -4.92
N ARG A 53 -3.61 -1.55 -3.79
CA ARG A 53 -4.78 -2.37 -3.45
C ARG A 53 -5.86 -1.56 -2.74
N HIS A 54 -5.44 -0.60 -1.92
CA HIS A 54 -6.34 0.24 -1.14
C HIS A 54 -5.65 1.55 -0.75
N VAL A 55 -6.44 2.63 -0.71
CA VAL A 55 -6.05 3.91 -0.10
C VAL A 55 -7.14 4.24 0.92
N GLY A 56 -6.76 4.26 2.19
CA GLY A 56 -7.66 4.54 3.31
C GLY A 56 -7.25 5.82 4.03
N TYR A 57 -8.21 6.52 4.64
CA TYR A 57 -7.98 7.74 5.41
C TYR A 57 -8.79 7.72 6.71
N ALA A 58 -8.26 8.35 7.76
CA ALA A 58 -8.97 8.62 9.02
C ALA A 58 -9.65 7.38 9.64
N GLY A 59 -8.87 6.32 9.92
CA GLY A 59 -9.39 5.15 10.63
C GLY A 59 -10.19 4.19 9.76
N SER A 60 -10.12 4.33 8.43
CA SER A 60 -10.59 3.30 7.50
C SER A 60 -9.98 1.94 7.89
N ASP A 61 -10.83 0.92 8.08
CA ASP A 61 -10.38 -0.45 8.32
C ASP A 61 -9.93 -1.08 7.00
N TRP A 62 -8.69 -0.74 6.64
CA TRP A 62 -8.06 -1.20 5.42
C TRP A 62 -7.88 -2.72 5.44
N MET A 63 -7.72 -3.37 6.60
CA MET A 63 -7.54 -4.82 6.71
C MET A 63 -8.77 -5.57 6.19
N VAL A 64 -9.96 -5.16 6.64
CA VAL A 64 -11.22 -5.72 6.14
C VAL A 64 -11.41 -5.38 4.65
N SER A 65 -11.11 -4.15 4.24
CA SER A 65 -11.28 -3.74 2.85
C SER A 65 -10.39 -4.49 1.86
N VAL A 66 -9.18 -4.89 2.24
CA VAL A 66 -8.24 -5.56 1.33
C VAL A 66 -8.43 -7.06 1.30
N GLN A 67 -8.88 -7.71 2.40
CA GLN A 67 -9.14 -9.15 2.43
C GLN A 67 -10.11 -9.59 1.33
N GLY A 68 -11.20 -8.85 1.11
CA GLY A 68 -12.17 -9.17 0.05
C GLY A 68 -11.70 -8.86 -1.38
N ARG A 69 -10.50 -8.28 -1.56
CA ARG A 69 -9.93 -7.91 -2.87
C ARG A 69 -8.69 -8.73 -3.24
N LEU A 70 -8.22 -9.54 -2.31
CA LEU A 70 -7.04 -10.42 -2.43
C LEU A 70 -7.43 -11.90 -2.49
N THR A 71 -8.73 -12.20 -2.39
CA THR A 71 -9.34 -13.50 -2.68
C THR A 71 -9.74 -13.59 -4.14
#